data_AF-A0A2E8B200-F1
#
_entry.id   AF-A0A2E8B200-F1
#
_cell.length_a   1.000
_cell.length_b   1.000
_cell.length_c   1.000
_cell.angle_alpha   90.00
_cell.angle_beta   90.00
_cell.angle_gamma   90.00
#
_symmetry.space_group_name_H-M   'P 1'
#
loop_
_entity.id
_entity.type
_entity.pdbx_description
1 polymer ?
#
loop_
_entity_poly.entity_id
_entity_poly.type
_entity_poly.pdbx_seq_one_letter_code
_entity_poly.pdbx_strand_id
1 'polypeptide(L)'
;MRDNATWSVGVGRWAGIQVRIHIFYLLFATFTMFLGWQANERLNGQEYVWLAGLSLVIHFISVLLHEVSHCHFTLNMGASVDHVVLVPWGGIGPVYIFQRPKSELLSAAAGPLANLLVCLASAAPLLFAIGTGGLLQLLHPLKPVGVAHGPFLILLLKLSFWINWLLFLVNLFPVFPLDGSRVLRSGLLFFWPEMTEVTATRHIARGAQSAAAGLFVVAWLVRDAGPAGPIPTWFVLVLLSIFLFFAAQREIERQVDDSDEDDFFGCDFSQGYTSLKDSQKQTLPSRANLFARWVERRQEQRQERKKVLEAEE
;
A
#
# COMPACT_ATOMS: atom_id res chain seq x y z
N MET A 1 16.64 -7.84 5.75
CA MET A 1 15.22 -7.45 5.78
C MET A 1 14.49 -8.31 6.81
N ARG A 2 13.97 -7.73 7.90
CA ARG A 2 13.16 -8.47 8.89
C ARG A 2 11.84 -8.87 8.23
N ASP A 3 11.45 -10.14 8.34
CA ASP A 3 10.16 -10.62 7.83
C ASP A 3 9.01 -9.90 8.56
N ASN A 4 8.44 -8.89 7.91
CA ASN A 4 7.21 -8.23 8.33
C ASN A 4 6.02 -9.22 8.38
N ALA A 5 6.22 -10.46 7.90
CA ALA A 5 5.29 -11.57 7.95
C ALA A 5 5.33 -12.40 9.25
N THR A 6 6.26 -12.14 10.19
CA THR A 6 6.44 -12.92 11.43
C THR A 6 5.20 -12.98 12.31
N TRP A 7 4.34 -11.96 12.25
CA TRP A 7 3.07 -11.88 12.99
C TRP A 7 1.84 -12.06 12.10
N SER A 8 1.90 -13.03 11.18
CA SER A 8 0.81 -13.32 10.26
C SER A 8 0.46 -14.80 10.18
N VAL A 9 -0.83 -15.09 10.10
CA VAL A 9 -1.39 -16.44 9.96
C VAL A 9 -1.78 -16.66 8.50
N GLY A 10 -1.32 -17.76 7.90
CA GLY A 10 -1.72 -18.14 6.56
C GLY A 10 -3.16 -18.62 6.53
N VAL A 11 -3.97 -18.06 5.63
CA VAL A 11 -5.39 -18.43 5.45
C VAL A 11 -5.56 -19.41 4.31
N GLY A 12 -4.77 -19.26 3.25
CA GLY A 12 -4.83 -20.14 2.09
C GLY A 12 -3.95 -19.66 0.93
N ARG A 13 -4.02 -20.38 -0.20
CA ARG A 13 -3.41 -19.96 -1.47
C ARG A 13 -4.49 -19.77 -2.52
N TRP A 14 -4.56 -18.58 -3.11
CA TRP A 14 -5.48 -18.26 -4.19
C TRP A 14 -4.70 -17.81 -5.42
N ALA A 15 -4.99 -18.43 -6.58
CA ALA A 15 -4.28 -18.18 -7.84
C ALA A 15 -2.73 -18.30 -7.71
N GLY A 16 -2.24 -19.18 -6.83
CA GLY A 16 -0.81 -19.36 -6.56
C GLY A 16 -0.21 -18.41 -5.52
N ILE A 17 -0.94 -17.36 -5.10
CA ILE A 17 -0.49 -16.37 -4.11
C ILE A 17 -0.91 -16.81 -2.71
N GLN A 18 0.03 -16.82 -1.76
CA GLN A 18 -0.29 -17.12 -0.36
C GLN A 18 -0.92 -15.90 0.33
N VAL A 19 -2.18 -16.02 0.76
CA VAL A 19 -2.89 -14.99 1.52
C VAL A 19 -2.67 -15.23 3.01
N ARG A 20 -2.17 -14.20 3.68
CA ARG A 20 -1.89 -14.20 5.12
C ARG A 20 -2.65 -13.05 5.77
N ILE A 21 -3.07 -13.22 7.02
CA ILE A 21 -3.69 -12.16 7.82
C ILE A 21 -2.73 -11.76 8.92
N HIS A 22 -2.42 -10.46 9.02
CA HIS A 22 -1.60 -9.94 10.11
C HIS A 22 -2.39 -9.86 11.41
N ILE A 23 -1.71 -9.99 12.57
CA ILE A 23 -2.35 -9.86 13.90
C ILE A 23 -3.07 -8.52 14.09
N PHE A 24 -2.62 -7.45 13.43
CA PHE A 24 -3.29 -6.15 13.47
C PHE A 24 -4.69 -6.17 12.88
N TYR A 25 -4.94 -7.05 11.90
CA TYR A 25 -6.29 -7.24 11.39
C TYR A 25 -7.19 -7.91 12.44
N LEU A 26 -6.66 -8.91 13.15
CA LEU A 26 -7.40 -9.56 14.25
C LEU A 26 -7.67 -8.59 15.39
N LEU A 27 -6.69 -7.79 15.79
CA LEU A 27 -6.85 -6.75 16.80
C LEU A 27 -7.90 -5.72 16.40
N PHE A 28 -7.86 -5.27 15.14
CA PHE A 28 -8.87 -4.37 14.57
C PHE A 28 -10.27 -4.99 14.59
N ALA A 29 -10.40 -6.26 14.21
CA ALA A 29 -11.67 -6.98 14.24
C ALA A 29 -12.22 -7.11 15.68
N THR A 30 -11.39 -7.55 16.63
CA THR A 30 -11.76 -7.65 18.04
C THR A 30 -12.16 -6.29 18.62
N PHE A 31 -11.39 -5.24 18.32
CA PHE A 31 -11.70 -3.89 18.78
C PHE A 31 -13.01 -3.36 18.18
N THR A 32 -13.26 -3.61 16.90
CA THR A 32 -14.51 -3.24 16.23
C THR A 32 -15.71 -3.97 16.84
N MET A 33 -15.60 -5.27 17.10
CA MET A 33 -16.64 -6.04 17.80
C MET A 33 -16.87 -5.54 19.22
N PHE A 34 -15.80 -5.21 19.95
CA PHE A 34 -15.89 -4.62 21.29
C PHE A 34 -16.62 -3.27 21.27
N LEU A 35 -16.33 -2.40 20.31
CA LEU A 35 -17.07 -1.14 20.14
C LEU A 35 -18.54 -1.37 19.79
N GLY A 36 -18.83 -2.34 18.92
CA GLY A 36 -20.20 -2.75 18.60
C GLY A 36 -20.96 -3.25 19.84
N TRP A 37 -20.31 -4.04 20.69
CA TRP A 37 -20.87 -4.50 21.96
C TRP A 37 -21.11 -3.34 22.94
N GLN A 38 -20.12 -2.46 23.13
CA GLN A 38 -20.28 -1.29 24.01
C GLN A 38 -21.40 -0.36 23.53
N ALA A 39 -21.57 -0.18 22.22
CA ALA A 39 -22.65 0.62 21.65
C ALA A 39 -24.02 -0.02 21.90
N ASN A 40 -24.12 -1.35 21.78
CA ASN A 40 -25.33 -2.12 22.08
C ASN A 40 -25.80 -1.90 23.53
N GLU A 41 -24.88 -2.04 24.50
CA GLU A 41 -25.17 -1.84 25.93
C GLU A 41 -25.62 -0.40 26.25
N ARG A 42 -24.98 0.61 25.63
CA ARG A 42 -25.30 2.02 25.91
C ARG A 42 -26.60 2.50 25.29
N LEU A 43 -26.98 1.93 24.15
CA LEU A 43 -28.09 2.43 23.33
C LEU A 43 -29.31 1.49 23.35
N ASN A 44 -29.33 0.47 24.22
CA ASN A 44 -30.41 -0.52 24.33
C ASN A 44 -30.83 -1.13 22.97
N GLY A 45 -29.88 -1.26 22.04
CA GLY A 45 -30.16 -1.53 20.63
C GLY A 45 -29.48 -2.80 20.15
N GLN A 46 -30.26 -3.87 19.96
CA GLN A 46 -29.81 -5.24 19.66
C GLN A 46 -29.05 -5.44 18.33
N GLU A 47 -28.63 -4.37 17.66
CA GLU A 47 -28.22 -4.41 16.26
C GLU A 47 -26.76 -3.99 15.99
N TYR A 48 -26.07 -3.38 16.94
CA TYR A 48 -24.72 -2.87 16.71
C TYR A 48 -23.65 -3.97 16.61
N VAL A 49 -23.84 -5.12 17.29
CA VAL A 49 -22.90 -6.24 17.21
C VAL A 49 -22.97 -6.92 15.84
N TRP A 50 -24.18 -7.17 15.31
CA TRP A 50 -24.31 -7.73 13.96
C TRP A 50 -23.80 -6.73 12.92
N LEU A 51 -24.04 -5.43 13.11
CA LEU A 51 -23.59 -4.39 12.20
C LEU A 51 -22.06 -4.35 12.14
N ALA A 52 -21.40 -4.40 13.30
CA ALA A 52 -19.94 -4.49 13.39
C ALA A 52 -19.42 -5.74 12.65
N GLY A 53 -20.05 -6.90 12.84
CA GLY A 53 -19.71 -8.12 12.12
C GLY A 53 -19.87 -7.99 10.60
N LEU A 54 -20.98 -7.41 10.14
CA LEU A 54 -21.23 -7.16 8.72
C LEU A 54 -20.19 -6.20 8.13
N SER A 55 -19.89 -5.09 8.83
CA SER A 55 -18.86 -4.14 8.42
C SER A 55 -17.48 -4.80 8.31
N LEU A 56 -17.12 -5.69 9.23
CA LEU A 56 -15.85 -6.41 9.18
C LEU A 56 -15.75 -7.37 7.99
N VAL A 57 -16.84 -8.05 7.64
CA VAL A 57 -16.88 -8.93 6.45
C VAL A 57 -16.72 -8.10 5.18
N ILE A 58 -17.47 -7.00 5.04
CA ILE A 58 -17.36 -6.09 3.89
C ILE A 58 -15.94 -5.52 3.80
N HIS A 59 -15.40 -5.07 4.92
CA HIS A 59 -14.05 -4.53 5.00
C HIS A 59 -12.99 -5.55 4.59
N PHE A 60 -13.09 -6.78 5.09
CA PHE A 60 -12.18 -7.87 4.71
C PHE A 60 -12.19 -8.12 3.20
N ILE A 61 -13.38 -8.25 2.62
CA ILE A 61 -13.55 -8.47 1.18
C ILE A 61 -13.00 -7.28 0.38
N SER A 62 -13.20 -6.06 0.87
CA SER A 62 -12.72 -4.84 0.20
C SER A 62 -11.20 -4.74 0.21
N VAL A 63 -10.56 -4.96 1.36
CA VAL A 63 -9.09 -5.02 1.49
C VAL A 63 -8.50 -6.13 0.63
N LEU A 64 -9.14 -7.30 0.61
CA LEU A 64 -8.72 -8.42 -0.21
C LEU A 64 -8.83 -8.12 -1.70
N LEU A 65 -9.93 -7.49 -2.15
CA LEU A 65 -10.10 -7.05 -3.53
C LEU A 65 -9.03 -6.02 -3.92
N HIS A 66 -8.76 -5.06 -3.03
CA HIS A 66 -7.72 -4.05 -3.20
C HIS A 66 -6.34 -4.71 -3.43
N GLU A 67 -5.95 -5.64 -2.57
CA GLU A 67 -4.67 -6.36 -2.67
C GLU A 67 -4.57 -7.30 -3.87
N VAL A 68 -5.66 -8.02 -4.18
CA VAL A 68 -5.74 -8.85 -5.39
C VAL A 68 -5.58 -7.99 -6.64
N SER A 69 -6.07 -6.75 -6.64
CA SER A 69 -5.93 -5.84 -7.77
C SER A 69 -4.46 -5.43 -7.98
N HIS A 70 -3.72 -5.13 -6.91
CA HIS A 70 -2.26 -4.94 -6.99
C HIS A 70 -1.56 -6.17 -7.56
N CYS A 71 -1.88 -7.36 -7.03
CA CYS A 71 -1.26 -8.60 -7.46
C CYS A 71 -1.54 -8.87 -8.94
N HIS A 72 -2.78 -8.68 -9.38
CA HIS A 72 -3.20 -8.88 -10.77
C HIS A 72 -2.41 -7.98 -11.73
N PHE A 73 -2.29 -6.68 -11.42
CA PHE A 73 -1.51 -5.75 -12.27
C PHE A 73 -0.02 -6.09 -12.27
N THR A 74 0.54 -6.45 -11.13
CA THR A 74 1.95 -6.85 -11.00
C THR A 74 2.26 -8.10 -11.84
N LEU A 75 1.40 -9.13 -11.76
CA LEU A 75 1.52 -10.36 -12.56
C LEU A 75 1.40 -10.07 -14.06
N ASN A 76 0.46 -9.22 -14.47
CA ASN A 76 0.30 -8.83 -15.88
C ASN A 76 1.51 -8.06 -16.45
N MET A 77 2.32 -7.46 -15.58
CA MET A 77 3.57 -6.78 -15.96
C MET A 77 4.79 -7.70 -15.96
N GLY A 78 4.61 -9.00 -15.69
CA GLY A 78 5.67 -10.01 -15.72
C GLY A 78 6.48 -10.13 -14.42
N ALA A 79 6.03 -9.50 -13.33
CA ALA A 79 6.61 -9.68 -12.00
C ALA A 79 5.91 -10.82 -11.24
N SER A 80 6.62 -11.50 -10.33
CA SER A 80 6.09 -12.60 -9.52
C SER A 80 5.58 -12.12 -8.16
N VAL A 81 4.51 -12.72 -7.67
CA VAL A 81 3.91 -12.41 -6.34
C VAL A 81 3.81 -13.71 -5.54
N ASP A 82 4.60 -13.85 -4.48
CA ASP A 82 4.62 -15.09 -3.69
C ASP A 82 3.56 -15.10 -2.59
N HIS A 83 3.37 -13.97 -1.91
CA HIS A 83 2.44 -13.85 -0.80
C HIS A 83 1.95 -12.42 -0.61
N VAL A 84 0.79 -12.29 0.02
CA VAL A 84 0.20 -11.02 0.45
C VAL A 84 -0.25 -11.11 1.91
N VAL A 85 0.07 -10.07 2.68
CA VAL A 85 -0.30 -9.99 4.10
C VAL A 85 -1.35 -8.90 4.28
N LEU A 86 -2.56 -9.27 4.67
CA LEU A 86 -3.68 -8.34 4.86
C LEU A 86 -3.59 -7.63 6.22
N VAL A 87 -3.78 -6.32 6.19
CA VAL A 87 -3.92 -5.40 7.33
C VAL A 87 -5.17 -4.52 7.15
N PRO A 88 -5.72 -3.87 8.19
CA PRO A 88 -6.98 -3.13 8.04
C PRO A 88 -6.97 -2.03 6.98
N TRP A 89 -5.82 -1.41 6.74
CA TRP A 89 -5.70 -0.32 5.77
C TRP A 89 -5.29 -0.78 4.36
N GLY A 90 -5.08 -2.09 4.12
CA GLY A 90 -4.55 -2.60 2.85
C GLY A 90 -3.71 -3.86 3.08
N GLY A 91 -2.55 -3.94 2.43
CA GLY A 91 -1.63 -5.05 2.57
C GLY A 91 -0.20 -4.60 2.83
N ILE A 92 0.55 -5.46 3.51
CA ILE A 92 2.00 -5.37 3.60
C ILE A 92 2.55 -6.45 2.67
N GLY A 93 2.70 -6.10 1.39
CA GLY A 93 3.26 -6.98 0.36
C GLY A 93 4.73 -6.68 0.08
N PRO A 94 5.44 -7.59 -0.62
CA PRO A 94 6.78 -7.29 -1.10
C PRO A 94 6.73 -6.11 -2.08
N VAL A 95 7.68 -5.18 -1.93
CA VAL A 95 7.81 -4.02 -2.82
C VAL A 95 8.42 -4.50 -4.13
N TYR A 96 7.67 -4.38 -5.22
CA TYR A 96 8.15 -4.72 -6.56
C TYR A 96 8.86 -3.52 -7.19
N ILE A 97 10.07 -3.76 -7.69
CA ILE A 97 10.85 -2.77 -8.43
C ILE A 97 10.48 -2.90 -9.91
N PHE A 98 9.87 -1.85 -10.47
CA PHE A 98 9.54 -1.78 -11.88
C PHE A 98 10.56 -0.90 -12.61
N GLN A 99 11.02 -1.34 -13.78
CA GLN A 99 11.96 -0.52 -14.57
C GLN A 99 11.31 0.71 -15.22
N ARG A 100 9.97 0.74 -15.32
CA ARG A 100 9.23 1.83 -15.96
C ARG A 100 8.33 2.51 -14.94
N PRO A 101 8.44 3.84 -14.75
CA PRO A 101 7.57 4.58 -13.82
C PRO A 101 6.07 4.36 -14.07
N LYS A 102 5.68 4.23 -15.34
CA LYS A 102 4.28 3.95 -15.72
C LYS A 102 3.78 2.61 -15.18
N SER A 103 4.62 1.58 -15.16
CA SER A 103 4.27 0.25 -14.63
C SER A 103 4.07 0.31 -13.12
N GLU A 104 4.97 0.98 -12.43
CA GLU A 104 4.83 1.22 -11.00
C GLU A 104 3.56 2.03 -10.67
N LEU A 105 3.28 3.09 -11.42
CA LEU A 105 2.10 3.93 -11.24
C LEU A 105 0.81 3.12 -11.40
N LEU A 106 0.71 2.31 -12.45
CA LEU A 106 -0.47 1.48 -12.69
C LEU A 106 -0.62 0.39 -11.63
N SER A 107 0.48 -0.25 -11.22
CA SER A 107 0.46 -1.25 -10.14
C SER A 107 0.06 -0.60 -8.81
N ALA A 108 0.62 0.55 -8.44
CA ALA A 108 0.30 1.27 -7.20
C ALA A 108 -1.11 1.88 -7.19
N ALA A 109 -1.65 2.27 -8.34
CA ALA A 109 -3.02 2.77 -8.42
C ALA A 109 -4.07 1.65 -8.41
N ALA A 110 -3.68 0.39 -8.67
CA ALA A 110 -4.63 -0.71 -8.87
C ALA A 110 -5.55 -0.95 -7.65
N GLY A 111 -5.01 -1.00 -6.44
CA GLY A 111 -5.81 -1.17 -5.21
C GLY A 111 -6.77 -0.01 -4.96
N PRO A 112 -6.31 1.25 -4.91
CA PRO A 112 -7.19 2.41 -4.77
C PRO A 112 -8.29 2.45 -5.84
N LEU A 113 -7.96 2.15 -7.10
CA LEU A 113 -8.94 2.10 -8.19
C LEU A 113 -9.98 0.99 -7.98
N ALA A 114 -9.60 -0.17 -7.43
CA ALA A 114 -10.54 -1.23 -7.11
C ALA A 114 -11.58 -0.79 -6.06
N ASN A 115 -11.13 -0.12 -5.00
CA ASN A 115 -12.02 0.45 -3.99
C ASN A 115 -12.94 1.52 -4.60
N LEU A 116 -12.39 2.39 -5.46
CA LEU A 116 -13.19 3.40 -6.17
C LEU A 116 -14.26 2.75 -7.05
N LEU A 117 -13.94 1.66 -7.75
CA LEU A 117 -14.91 0.92 -8.55
C LEU A 117 -16.05 0.35 -7.70
N VAL A 118 -15.75 -0.19 -6.51
CA VAL A 118 -16.79 -0.64 -5.56
C VAL A 118 -17.65 0.54 -5.08
N CYS A 119 -17.05 1.71 -4.84
CA CYS A 119 -17.80 2.93 -4.51
C CYS A 119 -18.76 3.30 -5.64
N LEU A 120 -18.28 3.35 -6.89
CA LEU A 120 -19.10 3.70 -8.04
C LEU A 120 -20.23 2.68 -8.29
N ALA A 121 -19.91 1.39 -8.18
CA ALA A 121 -20.88 0.31 -8.30
C ALA A 121 -21.96 0.37 -7.21
N SER A 122 -21.60 0.78 -5.99
CA SER A 122 -22.55 0.96 -4.88
C SER A 122 -23.33 2.28 -4.98
N ALA A 123 -22.72 3.33 -5.53
CA ALA A 123 -23.33 4.65 -5.66
C ALA A 123 -24.51 4.66 -6.64
N ALA A 124 -24.42 3.97 -7.77
CA ALA A 124 -25.48 3.94 -8.79
C ALA A 124 -26.86 3.50 -8.23
N PRO A 125 -27.01 2.36 -7.55
CA PRO A 125 -28.27 1.97 -6.93
C PRO A 125 -28.65 2.86 -5.73
N LEU A 126 -27.67 3.39 -4.99
CA LEU A 126 -27.95 4.33 -3.88
C LEU A 126 -28.52 5.65 -4.37
N LEU A 127 -28.06 6.18 -5.51
CA LEU A 127 -28.63 7.39 -6.12
C LEU A 127 -30.12 7.23 -6.40
N PHE A 128 -30.54 6.05 -6.85
CA PHE A 128 -31.94 5.74 -7.06
C PHE A 128 -32.72 5.58 -5.74
N ALA A 129 -32.12 4.92 -4.74
CA ALA A 129 -32.81 4.57 -3.51
C ALA A 129 -32.92 5.70 -2.47
N ILE A 130 -31.89 6.54 -2.34
CA ILE A 130 -31.79 7.58 -1.30
C ILE A 130 -31.57 9.00 -1.87
N GLY A 131 -31.51 9.12 -3.20
CA GLY A 131 -31.29 10.40 -3.88
C GLY A 131 -29.87 10.96 -3.72
N THR A 132 -29.62 12.08 -4.41
CA THR A 132 -28.32 12.78 -4.37
C THR A 132 -27.99 13.31 -2.98
N GLY A 133 -28.97 13.87 -2.26
CA GLY A 133 -28.78 14.38 -0.90
C GLY A 133 -28.35 13.31 0.09
N GLY A 134 -28.94 12.11 0.00
CA GLY A 134 -28.54 10.96 0.83
C GLY A 134 -27.13 10.47 0.53
N LEU A 135 -26.74 10.41 -0.76
CA LEU A 135 -25.39 10.00 -1.15
C LEU A 135 -24.33 11.00 -0.68
N LEU A 136 -24.58 12.31 -0.78
CA LEU A 136 -23.65 13.35 -0.33
C LEU A 136 -23.36 13.25 1.17
N GLN A 137 -24.35 12.85 1.98
CA GLN A 137 -24.15 12.63 3.42
C GLN A 137 -23.23 11.43 3.73
N LEU A 138 -23.18 10.44 2.83
CA LEU A 138 -22.28 9.30 2.97
C LEU A 138 -20.83 9.64 2.61
N LEU A 139 -20.57 10.70 1.85
CA LEU A 139 -19.19 11.12 1.52
C LEU A 139 -18.43 11.64 2.74
N HIS A 140 -19.11 11.99 3.83
CA HIS A 140 -18.47 12.50 5.03
C HIS A 140 -17.67 11.40 5.76
N PRO A 141 -16.32 11.46 5.79
CA PRO A 141 -15.50 10.34 6.24
C PRO A 141 -15.57 10.08 7.75
N LEU A 142 -15.82 11.11 8.56
CA LEU A 142 -15.80 10.98 10.03
C LEU A 142 -17.17 10.73 10.67
N LYS A 143 -18.24 11.07 9.94
CA LYS A 143 -19.61 11.13 10.46
C LYS A 143 -20.61 10.96 9.31
N PRO A 144 -20.68 9.76 8.71
CA PRO A 144 -21.72 9.50 7.74
C PRO A 144 -23.08 9.48 8.45
N VAL A 145 -24.07 10.18 7.89
CA VAL A 145 -25.43 10.18 8.44
C VAL A 145 -26.21 9.01 7.83
N GLY A 146 -26.87 8.22 8.68
CA GLY A 146 -27.77 7.15 8.22
C GLY A 146 -27.09 5.97 7.52
N VAL A 147 -25.77 5.79 7.66
CA VAL A 147 -25.02 4.66 7.07
C VAL A 147 -25.49 3.30 7.60
N ALA A 148 -25.86 3.26 8.87
CA ALA A 148 -26.23 2.06 9.62
C ALA A 148 -27.73 1.73 9.58
N HIS A 149 -28.51 2.37 8.71
CA HIS A 149 -29.98 2.25 8.71
C HIS A 149 -30.52 1.99 7.30
N GLY A 150 -31.58 1.19 7.23
CA GLY A 150 -32.36 0.90 6.03
C GLY A 150 -32.56 -0.60 5.80
N PRO A 151 -33.29 -0.98 4.74
CA PRO A 151 -33.44 -2.37 4.34
C PRO A 151 -32.07 -3.03 4.11
N PHE A 152 -31.96 -4.34 4.37
CA PHE A 152 -30.69 -5.06 4.34
C PHE A 152 -29.84 -4.80 3.09
N LEU A 153 -30.44 -4.81 1.90
CA LEU A 153 -29.73 -4.54 0.65
C LEU A 153 -29.19 -3.09 0.58
N ILE A 154 -29.99 -2.11 0.98
CA ILE A 154 -29.58 -0.69 1.00
C ILE A 154 -28.48 -0.46 2.03
N LEU A 155 -28.61 -1.07 3.21
CA LEU A 155 -27.59 -1.07 4.24
C LEU A 155 -26.27 -1.66 3.73
N LEU A 156 -26.31 -2.82 3.06
CA LEU A 156 -25.13 -3.45 2.48
C LEU A 156 -24.42 -2.53 1.48
N LEU A 157 -25.19 -1.83 0.63
CA LEU A 157 -24.67 -0.86 -0.32
C LEU A 157 -24.08 0.38 0.37
N LYS A 158 -24.75 0.91 1.40
CA LYS A 158 -24.25 2.06 2.19
C LYS A 158 -22.93 1.73 2.88
N LEU A 159 -22.84 0.57 3.54
CA LEU A 159 -21.63 0.12 4.21
C LEU A 159 -20.51 -0.16 3.20
N SER A 160 -20.80 -0.86 2.10
CA SER A 160 -19.84 -1.12 1.02
C SER A 160 -19.30 0.19 0.44
N PHE A 161 -20.18 1.14 0.12
CA PHE A 161 -19.80 2.46 -0.36
C PHE A 161 -18.88 3.17 0.64
N TRP A 162 -19.31 3.29 1.89
CA TRP A 162 -18.57 4.10 2.88
C TRP A 162 -17.23 3.48 3.26
N ILE A 163 -17.16 2.16 3.46
CA ILE A 163 -15.92 1.47 3.78
C ILE A 163 -14.92 1.59 2.63
N ASN A 164 -15.35 1.36 1.38
CA ASN A 164 -14.48 1.49 0.22
C ASN A 164 -14.08 2.94 -0.03
N TRP A 165 -14.96 3.90 0.27
CA TRP A 165 -14.66 5.32 0.18
C TRP A 165 -13.55 5.69 1.16
N LEU A 166 -13.64 5.22 2.41
CA LEU A 166 -12.58 5.40 3.39
C LEU A 166 -11.28 4.72 2.98
N LEU A 167 -11.31 3.47 2.52
CA LEU A 167 -10.12 2.76 2.06
C LEU A 167 -9.47 3.46 0.87
N PHE A 168 -10.26 3.98 -0.07
CA PHE A 168 -9.79 4.78 -1.20
C PHE A 168 -9.11 6.07 -0.72
N LEU A 169 -9.77 6.83 0.17
CA LEU A 169 -9.21 8.08 0.69
C LEU A 169 -7.92 7.85 1.47
N VAL A 170 -7.90 6.88 2.38
CA VAL A 170 -6.72 6.53 3.17
C VAL A 170 -5.59 6.10 2.25
N ASN A 171 -5.82 5.21 1.29
CA ASN A 171 -4.75 4.77 0.39
C ASN A 171 -4.34 5.81 -0.66
N LEU A 172 -5.03 6.95 -0.76
CA LEU A 172 -4.57 8.09 -1.57
C LEU A 172 -3.69 9.07 -0.77
N PHE A 173 -3.58 8.91 0.55
CA PHE A 173 -2.67 9.74 1.34
C PHE A 173 -1.22 9.53 0.88
N PRO A 174 -0.46 10.61 0.61
CA PRO A 174 0.90 10.53 0.11
C PRO A 174 1.89 10.25 1.26
N VAL A 175 1.64 9.22 2.07
CA VAL A 175 2.45 8.86 3.24
C VAL A 175 2.73 7.37 3.26
N PHE A 176 3.98 6.98 3.48
CA PHE A 176 4.35 5.57 3.62
C PHE A 176 3.73 4.98 4.90
N PRO A 177 3.21 3.74 4.86
CA PRO A 177 3.31 2.74 3.80
C PRO A 177 2.14 2.69 2.80
N LEU A 178 1.30 3.74 2.71
CA LEU A 178 0.08 3.74 1.89
C LEU A 178 0.40 3.90 0.39
N ASP A 179 -0.47 3.39 -0.48
CA ASP A 179 -0.22 3.39 -1.93
C ASP A 179 -0.07 4.78 -2.54
N GLY A 180 -0.71 5.79 -1.94
CA GLY A 180 -0.68 7.17 -2.41
C GLY A 180 0.74 7.72 -2.50
N SER A 181 1.66 7.28 -1.64
CA SER A 181 3.07 7.66 -1.75
C SER A 181 3.72 7.06 -2.99
N ARG A 182 3.43 5.80 -3.33
CA ARG A 182 3.94 5.11 -4.52
C ARG A 182 3.32 5.67 -5.80
N VAL A 183 2.01 5.96 -5.79
CA VAL A 183 1.30 6.63 -6.89
C VAL A 183 1.91 8.01 -7.13
N LEU A 184 2.11 8.81 -6.09
CA LEU A 184 2.69 10.14 -6.23
C LEU A 184 4.15 10.04 -6.69
N ARG A 185 4.95 9.13 -6.14
CA ARG A 185 6.37 8.93 -6.52
C ARG A 185 6.51 8.57 -7.99
N SER A 186 5.84 7.51 -8.41
CA SER A 186 5.88 7.04 -9.80
C SER A 186 5.27 8.05 -10.78
N GLY A 187 4.26 8.82 -10.34
CA GLY A 187 3.71 9.95 -11.08
C GLY A 187 4.74 11.08 -11.28
N LEU A 188 5.44 11.47 -10.21
CA LEU A 188 6.50 12.48 -10.32
C LEU A 188 7.63 12.02 -11.25
N LEU A 189 8.06 10.76 -11.17
CA LEU A 189 9.08 10.19 -12.06
C LEU A 189 8.60 10.08 -13.52
N PHE A 190 7.29 9.90 -13.73
CA PHE A 190 6.69 9.89 -15.06
C PHE A 190 6.68 11.29 -15.69
N PHE A 191 6.36 12.34 -14.92
CA PHE A 191 6.34 13.72 -15.42
C PHE A 191 7.72 14.39 -15.44
N TRP A 192 8.64 13.98 -14.56
CA TRP A 192 10.01 14.48 -14.48
C TRP A 192 11.02 13.31 -14.49
N PRO A 193 11.35 12.77 -15.68
CA PRO A 193 12.21 11.59 -15.83
C PRO A 193 13.66 11.79 -15.37
N GLU A 194 14.11 13.04 -15.28
CA GLU A 194 15.47 13.39 -14.81
C GLU A 194 15.60 13.29 -13.28
N MET A 195 14.49 13.22 -12.57
CA MET A 195 14.49 13.13 -11.11
C MET A 195 14.80 11.71 -10.63
N THR A 196 15.59 11.58 -9.57
CA THR A 196 15.87 10.28 -8.94
C THR A 196 14.76 9.85 -7.98
N GLU A 197 14.61 8.54 -7.77
CA GLU A 197 13.62 7.98 -6.82
C GLU A 197 13.78 8.53 -5.40
N VAL A 198 15.04 8.72 -4.97
CA VAL A 198 15.39 9.31 -3.67
C VAL A 198 14.85 10.73 -3.56
N THR A 199 15.09 11.55 -4.59
CA THR A 199 14.62 12.95 -4.62
C THR A 199 13.09 13.01 -4.60
N ALA A 200 12.42 12.17 -5.41
CA ALA A 200 10.97 12.07 -5.46
C ALA A 200 10.38 11.75 -4.08
N THR A 201 10.92 10.72 -3.43
CA THR A 201 10.46 10.26 -2.12
C THR A 201 10.71 11.30 -1.03
N ARG A 202 11.86 11.99 -1.07
CA ARG A 202 12.16 13.10 -0.16
C ARG A 202 11.17 14.26 -0.30
N HIS A 203 10.76 14.61 -1.52
CA HIS A 203 9.72 15.63 -1.73
C HIS A 203 8.39 15.20 -1.14
N ILE A 204 8.00 13.93 -1.32
CA ILE A 204 6.76 13.37 -0.78
C ILE A 204 6.80 13.39 0.76
N ALA A 205 7.89 12.93 1.37
CA ALA A 205 8.03 12.92 2.82
C ALA A 205 8.00 14.34 3.43
N ARG A 206 8.69 15.31 2.81
CA ARG A 206 8.62 16.73 3.24
C ARG A 206 7.22 17.32 3.07
N GLY A 207 6.52 16.96 1.99
CA GLY A 207 5.12 17.33 1.77
C GLY A 207 4.23 16.77 2.88
N ALA A 208 4.42 15.51 3.25
CA ALA A 208 3.71 14.86 4.35
C ALA A 208 4.00 15.51 5.72
N GLN A 209 5.24 15.87 6.01
CA GLN A 209 5.60 16.63 7.22
C GLN A 209 4.94 18.01 7.25
N SER A 210 4.88 18.70 6.11
CA SER A 210 4.22 19.99 5.98
C SER A 210 2.71 19.87 6.21
N ALA A 211 2.09 18.83 5.65
CA ALA A 211 0.68 18.51 5.89
C ALA A 211 0.40 18.16 7.35
N ALA A 212 1.30 17.41 8.00
CA ALA A 212 1.23 17.10 9.42
C ALA A 212 1.28 18.37 10.29
N ALA A 213 2.20 19.30 10.00
CA ALA A 213 2.27 20.59 10.68
C ALA A 213 0.98 21.42 10.46
N GLY A 214 0.45 21.44 9.24
CA GLY A 214 -0.83 22.08 8.93
C GLY A 214 -2.00 21.48 9.73
N LEU A 215 -2.08 20.15 9.82
CA LEU A 215 -3.09 19.45 10.62
C LEU A 215 -2.98 19.78 12.11
N PHE A 216 -1.76 19.95 12.64
CA PHE A 216 -1.54 20.37 14.01
C PHE A 216 -2.07 21.79 14.27
N VAL A 217 -1.80 22.73 13.35
CA VAL A 217 -2.34 24.09 13.42
C VAL A 217 -3.87 24.07 13.37
N VAL A 218 -4.46 23.30 12.45
CA VAL A 218 -5.91 23.14 12.38
C VAL A 218 -6.46 22.59 13.70
N ALA A 219 -5.84 21.54 14.25
CA ALA A 219 -6.25 20.98 15.54
C ALA A 219 -6.22 22.02 16.67
N TRP A 220 -5.18 22.86 16.71
CA TRP A 220 -5.07 23.95 17.66
C TRP A 220 -6.16 25.01 17.49
N LEU A 221 -6.55 25.33 16.25
CA LEU A 221 -7.62 26.28 15.94
C LEU A 221 -9.01 25.74 16.29
N VAL A 222 -9.26 24.44 16.09
CA VAL A 222 -10.56 23.80 16.39
C VAL A 222 -10.63 23.21 17.80
N ARG A 223 -9.66 23.48 18.68
CA ARG A 223 -9.61 22.90 20.03
C ARG A 223 -10.81 23.29 20.90
N ASP A 224 -11.31 24.50 20.72
CA ASP A 224 -12.42 25.06 21.47
C ASP A 224 -13.77 24.77 20.78
N ALA A 225 -13.74 24.19 19.57
CA ALA A 225 -14.94 23.68 18.94
C ALA A 225 -15.42 22.45 19.73
N GLY A 226 -16.65 22.52 20.23
CA GLY A 226 -17.27 21.44 21.00
C GLY A 226 -17.14 20.07 20.31
N PRO A 227 -17.11 18.97 21.08
CA PRO A 227 -16.85 17.65 20.54
C PRO A 227 -17.91 17.28 19.51
N ALA A 228 -17.47 17.04 18.27
CA ALA A 228 -18.35 16.49 17.25
C ALA A 228 -18.74 15.05 17.61
N GLY A 229 -17.82 14.25 18.15
CA GLY A 229 -18.05 12.85 18.51
C GLY A 229 -17.71 12.53 19.95
N PRO A 230 -17.66 11.24 20.32
CA PRO A 230 -17.21 10.80 21.65
C PRO A 230 -15.75 11.18 21.93
N ILE A 231 -14.96 11.42 20.87
CA ILE A 231 -13.59 11.88 20.94
C ILE A 231 -13.54 13.31 20.36
N PRO A 232 -12.91 14.29 21.04
CA PRO A 232 -12.75 15.64 20.51
C PRO A 232 -12.01 15.64 19.16
N THR A 233 -12.51 16.42 18.21
CA THR A 233 -11.96 16.47 16.84
C THR A 233 -10.48 16.87 16.85
N TRP A 234 -10.11 17.86 17.67
CA TRP A 234 -8.73 18.29 17.81
C TRP A 234 -7.79 17.16 18.25
N PHE A 235 -8.25 16.25 19.12
CA PHE A 235 -7.44 15.15 19.62
C PHE A 235 -7.13 14.14 18.50
N VAL A 236 -8.14 13.80 17.69
CA VAL A 236 -7.96 12.93 16.52
C VAL A 236 -7.00 13.56 15.51
N LEU A 237 -7.13 14.87 15.26
CA LEU A 237 -6.25 15.60 14.33
C LEU A 237 -4.80 15.67 14.84
N VAL A 238 -4.58 15.84 16.15
CA VAL A 238 -3.24 15.79 16.75
C VAL A 238 -2.63 14.40 16.60
N LEU A 239 -3.37 13.33 16.91
CA LEU A 239 -2.86 11.96 16.74
C LEU A 239 -2.52 11.66 15.28
N LEU A 240 -3.38 12.08 14.35
CA LEU A 240 -3.12 11.93 12.91
C LEU A 240 -1.89 12.72 12.48
N SER A 241 -1.75 13.97 12.95
CA SER A 241 -0.58 14.82 12.67
C SER A 241 0.72 14.16 13.15
N ILE A 242 0.75 13.69 14.40
CA ILE A 242 1.90 12.97 14.98
C ILE A 242 2.23 11.73 14.14
N PHE A 243 1.23 10.91 13.83
CA PHE A 243 1.43 9.71 13.02
C PHE A 243 2.03 10.03 11.64
N LEU A 244 1.46 11.00 10.92
CA LEU A 244 1.95 11.40 9.59
C LEU A 244 3.37 11.94 9.64
N PHE A 245 3.71 12.75 10.66
CA PHE A 245 5.05 13.31 10.83
C PHE A 245 6.09 12.21 11.06
N PHE A 246 5.83 11.28 11.99
CA PHE A 246 6.76 10.18 12.28
C PHE A 246 6.86 9.17 11.14
N ALA A 247 5.75 8.88 10.45
CA ALA A 247 5.76 8.02 9.28
C ALA A 247 6.64 8.62 8.15
N ALA A 248 6.53 9.92 7.91
CA ALA A 248 7.36 10.62 6.93
C ALA A 248 8.83 10.72 7.36
N GLN A 249 9.09 11.00 8.65
CA GLN A 249 10.44 11.07 9.21
C GLN A 249 11.18 9.74 9.05
N ARG A 250 10.51 8.63 9.37
CA ARG A 250 11.08 7.28 9.25
C ARG A 250 11.45 6.92 7.81
N GLU A 251 10.69 7.41 6.83
CA GLU A 251 11.03 7.20 5.43
C GLU A 251 12.29 7.97 5.02
N ILE A 252 12.44 9.22 5.48
CA ILE A 252 13.65 10.02 5.20
C ILE A 252 14.88 9.34 5.80
N GLU A 253 14.80 8.88 7.05
CA GLU A 253 15.89 8.20 7.74
C GLU A 253 16.30 6.92 7.01
N ARG A 254 15.32 6.11 6.58
CA ARG A 254 15.57 4.88 5.83
C ARG A 254 16.37 5.13 4.54
N GLN A 255 16.11 6.25 3.86
CA GLN A 255 16.87 6.59 2.65
C GLN A 255 18.31 7.02 2.93
N VAL A 256 18.56 7.65 4.07
CA VAL A 256 19.92 8.03 4.48
C VAL A 256 20.73 6.78 4.79
N ASP A 257 20.15 5.83 5.54
CA ASP A 257 20.80 4.55 5.85
C ASP A 257 21.11 3.76 4.56
N ASP A 258 20.15 3.64 3.63
CA ASP A 258 20.37 2.94 2.35
C ASP A 258 21.46 3.65 1.50
N SER A 259 21.51 4.99 1.51
CA SER A 259 22.56 5.72 0.77
C SER A 259 23.95 5.60 1.41
N ASP A 260 24.03 5.57 2.73
CA ASP A 260 25.30 5.42 3.46
C ASP A 260 25.86 3.99 3.28
N GLU A 261 24.99 2.98 3.19
CA GLU A 261 25.40 1.61 2.82
C GLU A 261 25.94 1.56 1.38
N ASP A 262 25.23 2.13 0.41
CA ASP A 262 25.67 2.17 -0.99
C ASP A 262 27.01 2.93 -1.17
N ASP A 263 27.21 4.05 -0.46
CA ASP A 263 28.47 4.81 -0.48
C ASP A 263 29.62 4.06 0.26
N PHE A 264 29.31 3.35 1.34
CA PHE A 264 30.28 2.52 2.08
C PHE A 264 30.76 1.33 1.24
N PHE A 265 29.87 0.68 0.48
CA PHE A 265 30.23 -0.40 -0.46
C PHE A 265 30.75 0.12 -1.81
N GLY A 266 30.46 1.38 -2.17
CA GLY A 266 30.97 2.08 -3.35
C GLY A 266 32.41 2.59 -3.21
N CYS A 267 32.96 2.59 -1.99
CA CYS A 267 34.40 2.76 -1.78
C CYS A 267 35.13 1.54 -2.36
N ASP A 268 35.66 1.70 -3.57
CA ASP A 268 36.48 0.71 -4.26
C ASP A 268 37.76 0.40 -3.45
N PHE A 269 37.65 -0.56 -2.52
CA PHE A 269 38.77 -1.07 -1.72
C PHE A 269 39.89 -1.69 -2.58
N SER A 270 39.71 -1.81 -3.90
CA SER A 270 40.79 -2.25 -4.81
C SER A 270 41.81 -1.15 -5.13
N GLN A 271 41.51 0.13 -4.87
CA GLN A 271 42.43 1.23 -5.16
C GLN A 271 43.47 1.50 -4.07
N GLY A 272 43.29 0.96 -2.86
CA GLY A 272 44.18 1.25 -1.72
C GLY A 272 45.54 0.52 -1.74
N TYR A 273 45.72 -0.50 -2.59
CA TYR A 273 46.91 -1.36 -2.57
C TYR A 273 47.74 -1.34 -3.86
N THR A 274 47.34 -0.60 -4.89
CA THR A 274 47.90 -0.74 -6.26
C THR A 274 48.77 0.43 -6.71
N SER A 275 48.99 1.47 -5.90
CA SER A 275 49.78 2.64 -6.32
C SER A 275 51.31 2.46 -6.33
N LEU A 276 51.83 1.23 -6.18
CA LEU A 276 53.29 0.99 -6.05
C LEU A 276 53.85 -0.15 -6.91
N LYS A 277 53.17 -0.59 -7.97
CA LYS A 277 53.80 -1.47 -8.98
C LYS A 277 53.47 -1.05 -10.41
N ASP A 278 54.46 -0.40 -11.01
CA ASP A 278 54.90 -0.56 -12.39
C ASP A 278 53.86 -0.60 -13.52
N SER A 279 53.78 0.52 -14.25
CA SER A 279 54.14 0.57 -15.68
C SER A 279 54.17 -0.77 -16.43
N GLN A 280 53.10 -1.11 -17.16
CA GLN A 280 53.14 -1.65 -18.54
C GLN A 280 51.73 -1.92 -19.12
N LYS A 281 51.42 -1.21 -20.22
CA LYS A 281 50.50 -1.51 -21.36
C LYS A 281 49.08 -2.09 -21.13
N GLN A 282 48.08 -1.31 -21.62
CA GLN A 282 46.97 -1.67 -22.55
C GLN A 282 46.24 -3.02 -22.34
N THR A 283 44.92 -3.14 -22.19
CA THR A 283 43.77 -2.53 -22.91
C THR A 283 42.49 -2.69 -22.07
N LEU A 284 41.53 -1.76 -22.23
CA LEU A 284 40.17 -1.89 -21.67
C LEU A 284 39.43 -3.08 -22.31
N PRO A 285 38.79 -3.99 -21.55
CA PRO A 285 37.96 -5.03 -22.14
C PRO A 285 36.68 -4.41 -22.73
N SER A 286 36.55 -4.55 -24.05
CA SER A 286 35.40 -4.17 -24.87
C SER A 286 34.08 -4.66 -24.28
N ARG A 287 33.04 -3.80 -24.33
CA ARG A 287 31.64 -4.15 -24.05
C ARG A 287 31.16 -5.21 -25.05
N ALA A 288 31.46 -6.48 -24.77
CA ALA A 288 30.98 -7.60 -25.55
C ALA A 288 29.48 -7.80 -25.33
N ASN A 289 28.72 -7.71 -26.44
CA ASN A 289 27.27 -7.83 -26.57
C ASN A 289 26.67 -8.93 -25.67
N LEU A 290 25.82 -8.53 -24.71
CA LEU A 290 25.04 -9.41 -23.83
C LEU A 290 24.23 -10.47 -24.61
N PHE A 291 23.84 -10.14 -25.84
CA PHE A 291 23.11 -11.04 -26.73
C PHE A 291 23.95 -12.26 -27.16
N ALA A 292 25.25 -12.07 -27.42
CA ALA A 292 26.14 -13.18 -27.81
C ALA A 292 26.28 -14.19 -26.65
N ARG A 293 26.48 -13.71 -25.41
CA ARG A 293 26.53 -14.56 -24.21
C ARG A 293 25.19 -15.22 -23.87
N TRP A 294 24.08 -14.67 -24.34
CA TRP A 294 22.77 -15.28 -24.17
C TRP A 294 22.53 -16.41 -25.18
N VAL A 295 22.97 -16.22 -26.44
CA VAL A 295 22.91 -17.25 -27.48
C VAL A 295 23.81 -18.44 -27.12
N GLU A 296 25.01 -18.19 -26.61
CA GLU A 296 25.96 -19.23 -26.19
C GLU A 296 25.38 -20.13 -25.08
N ARG A 297 24.82 -19.52 -24.01
CA ARG A 297 24.16 -20.26 -22.93
C ARG A 297 22.97 -21.10 -23.40
N ARG A 298 22.23 -20.64 -24.41
CA ARG A 298 21.12 -21.40 -25.02
C ARG A 298 21.62 -22.59 -25.84
N GLN A 299 22.81 -22.51 -26.43
CA GLN A 299 23.42 -23.62 -27.16
C GLN A 299 23.97 -24.68 -26.20
N GLU A 300 24.60 -24.26 -25.11
CA GLU A 300 25.08 -25.16 -24.05
C GLU A 300 23.94 -25.96 -23.44
N GLN A 301 22.84 -25.32 -23.06
CA GLN A 301 21.66 -26.02 -22.50
C GLN A 301 21.01 -27.01 -23.48
N ARG A 302 21.09 -26.74 -24.80
CA ARG A 302 20.59 -27.68 -25.81
C ARG A 302 21.51 -28.89 -25.96
N GLN A 303 22.82 -28.70 -25.82
CA GLN A 303 23.78 -29.81 -25.83
C GLN A 303 23.66 -30.66 -24.57
N GLU A 304 23.46 -30.04 -23.40
CA GLU A 304 23.22 -30.78 -22.16
C GLU A 304 21.93 -31.60 -22.23
N ARG A 305 20.83 -31.03 -22.75
CA ARG A 305 19.59 -31.80 -22.97
C ARG A 305 19.77 -32.98 -23.92
N LYS A 306 20.58 -32.83 -24.97
CA LYS A 306 20.89 -33.94 -25.88
C LYS A 306 21.70 -35.03 -25.18
N LYS A 307 22.70 -34.67 -24.37
CA LYS A 307 23.50 -35.61 -23.59
C LYS A 307 22.69 -36.38 -22.55
N VAL A 308 21.69 -35.73 -21.95
CA VAL A 308 20.77 -36.39 -21.01
C VAL A 308 19.86 -37.39 -21.74
N LEU A 309 19.33 -37.01 -22.91
CA LEU A 309 18.50 -37.91 -23.72
C LEU A 309 19.29 -39.11 -24.28
N GLU A 310 20.55 -38.90 -24.69
CA GLU A 310 21.47 -39.97 -25.12
C GLU A 310 21.93 -40.87 -23.97
N ALA A 311 21.75 -40.47 -22.71
CA ALA A 311 22.04 -41.28 -21.54
C ALA A 311 20.82 -42.06 -21.03
N GLU A 312 19.61 -41.76 -21.54
CA GLU A 312 18.35 -42.43 -21.21
C GLU A 312 17.92 -43.48 -22.27
N GLU A 313 18.60 -43.54 -23.42
CA GLU A 313 18.50 -44.61 -24.45
C GLU A 313 19.56 -45.71 -24.25
#